data_AF-A0A955BEU0-F1
#
_entry.id   AF-A0A955BEU0-F1
#
_cell.length_a   1.000
_cell.length_b   1.000
_cell.length_c   1.000
_cell.angle_alpha   90.00
_cell.angle_beta   90.00
_cell.angle_gamma   90.00
#
_symmetry.space_group_name_H-M   'P 1'
#
loop_
_entity.id
_entity.type
_entity.pdbx_description
1 polymer ?
#
loop_
_entity_poly.entity_id
_entity_poly.type
_entity_poly.pdbx_seq_one_letter_code
_entity_poly.pdbx_strand_id
1 'polypeptide(L)'
;MNIREFNRFQLEATKLGRNVVFQVTVFEKKDRNKSRLYAETQCYDPLQYLIQFVIRDATDLDNVIEMFARQLLHRGFVPVKYRIK
;
A
#
# COMPACT_ATOMS: atom_id res chain seq x y z
N MET A 1 3.66 9.88 20.86
CA MET A 1 3.62 8.85 19.80
C MET A 1 4.67 9.22 18.77
N ASN A 2 5.55 8.29 18.39
CA ASN A 2 6.56 8.53 17.37
C ASN A 2 6.13 7.80 16.09
N ILE A 3 5.73 8.57 15.06
CA ILE A 3 5.41 8.07 13.73
C ILE A 3 6.53 8.53 12.81
N ARG A 4 7.17 7.61 12.11
CA ARG A 4 8.23 7.91 11.15
C ARG A 4 7.99 7.13 9.86
N GLU A 5 8.47 7.68 8.75
CA GLU A 5 8.56 6.90 7.53
C GLU A 5 9.51 5.71 7.74
N PHE A 6 9.07 4.53 7.32
CA PHE A 6 9.78 3.27 7.44
C PHE A 6 10.27 2.76 6.10
N ASN A 7 9.43 2.84 5.06
CA ASN A 7 9.76 2.35 3.73
C ASN A 7 8.89 3.03 2.65
N ARG A 8 9.34 2.99 1.39
CA ARG A 8 8.53 3.34 0.22
C ARG A 8 8.72 2.30 -0.86
N PHE A 9 7.63 1.83 -1.45
CA PHE A 9 7.68 0.89 -2.56
C PHE A 9 6.66 1.24 -3.64
N GLN A 10 6.88 0.67 -4.82
CA GLN A 10 5.95 0.75 -5.93
C GLN A 10 5.30 -0.60 -6.16
N LEU A 11 4.00 -0.56 -6.45
CA LEU A 11 3.23 -1.74 -6.80
C LEU A 11 2.50 -1.49 -8.10
N GLU A 12 2.70 -2.36 -9.07
CA GLU A 12 2.03 -2.31 -10.36
C GLU A 12 0.84 -3.25 -10.35
N ALA A 13 -0.34 -2.77 -10.75
CA ALA A 13 -1.52 -3.60 -10.92
C ALA A 13 -2.23 -3.28 -12.24
N THR A 14 -2.99 -4.23 -12.77
CA THR A 14 -3.79 -4.05 -13.98
C THR A 14 -5.28 -3.97 -13.64
N LYS A 15 -6.02 -3.09 -14.30
CA LYS A 15 -7.49 -3.04 -14.23
C LYS A 15 -8.04 -2.66 -15.60
N LEU A 16 -9.00 -3.45 -16.11
CA LEU A 16 -9.63 -3.23 -17.42
C LEU A 16 -8.62 -3.02 -18.57
N GLY A 17 -7.53 -3.79 -18.57
CA GLY A 17 -6.47 -3.70 -19.59
C GLY A 17 -5.51 -2.51 -19.45
N ARG A 18 -5.59 -1.74 -18.36
CA ARG A 18 -4.70 -0.61 -18.08
C ARG A 18 -3.79 -0.91 -16.90
N ASN A 19 -2.53 -0.54 -17.01
CA ASN A 19 -1.57 -0.63 -15.91
C ASN A 19 -1.67 0.62 -15.02
N VAL A 20 -1.66 0.39 -13.72
CA VAL A 20 -1.74 1.39 -12.68
C VAL A 20 -0.58 1.17 -11.72
N VAL A 21 0.19 2.23 -11.45
CA VAL A 21 1.32 2.18 -10.51
C VAL A 21 0.93 2.89 -9.23
N PHE A 22 0.97 2.16 -8.12
CA PHE A 22 0.73 2.67 -6.78
C PHE A 22 2.06 3.03 -6.13
N GLN A 23 2.20 4.27 -5.67
CA GLN A 23 3.30 4.69 -4.80
C GLN A 23 2.86 4.54 -3.36
N VAL A 24 3.43 3.59 -2.64
CA VAL A 24 3.04 3.26 -1.27
C VAL A 24 4.10 3.76 -0.31
N THR A 25 3.69 4.60 0.65
CA THR A 25 4.54 5.04 1.76
C THR A 25 4.15 4.28 3.00
N VAL A 26 5.12 3.62 3.64
CA VAL A 26 4.96 2.86 4.87
C VAL A 26 5.51 3.67 6.03
N PHE A 27 4.71 3.82 7.07
CA PHE A 27 5.04 4.48 8.31
C PHE A 27 5.13 3.47 9.45
N GLU A 28 6.15 3.58 10.28
CA GLU A 28 6.23 2.85 11.54
C GLU A 28 5.72 3.76 12.66
N LYS A 29 4.76 3.25 13.42
CA LYS A 29 4.37 3.81 14.71
C LYS A 29 4.92 2.92 15.82
N LYS A 30 5.71 3.52 16.69
CA LYS A 30 6.17 2.86 17.93
C LYS A 30 5.29 3.26 19.10
N ASP A 31 4.63 2.27 19.69
CA ASP A 31 4.00 2.35 21.02
C ASP A 31 4.85 1.56 22.03
N ARG A 32 4.64 1.80 23.33
CA ARG A 32 5.53 1.40 24.45
C ARG A 32 6.19 0.01 24.31
N ASN A 33 5.45 -1.01 23.86
CA ASN A 33 5.95 -2.38 23.68
C ASN A 33 5.73 -2.96 22.26
N LYS A 34 5.27 -2.17 21.28
CA LYS A 34 4.90 -2.68 19.95
C LYS A 34 5.25 -1.67 18.84
N SER A 35 5.87 -2.16 17.77
CA SER A 35 5.93 -1.47 16.49
C SER A 35 4.77 -1.94 15.62
N ARG A 36 4.10 -1.00 14.94
CA ARG A 36 3.06 -1.28 13.95
C ARG A 36 3.37 -0.52 12.68
N LEU A 37 3.15 -1.15 11.54
CA LEU A 37 3.27 -0.53 10.24
C LEU A 37 1.90 -0.07 9.74
N TYR A 38 1.91 1.12 9.15
CA TYR A 38 0.79 1.76 8.48
C TYR A 38 1.23 2.06 7.06
N ALA A 39 0.35 1.93 6.09
CA ALA A 39 0.71 2.31 4.73
C ALA A 39 -0.41 3.08 4.08
N GLU A 40 -0.04 4.11 3.33
CA GLU A 40 -0.96 4.93 2.58
C GLU A 40 -0.49 5.08 1.14
N THR A 41 -1.44 5.05 0.22
CA THR A 41 -1.21 5.40 -1.18
C THR A 41 -2.35 6.28 -1.65
N GLN A 42 -2.02 7.15 -2.60
CA GLN A 42 -2.98 7.89 -3.39
C GLN A 42 -2.68 7.59 -4.85
N CYS A 43 -3.68 7.09 -5.58
CA CYS A 43 -3.58 6.86 -7.01
C CYS A 43 -4.63 7.69 -7.74
N TYR A 44 -4.21 8.32 -8.83
CA TYR A 44 -5.11 8.97 -9.76
C TYR A 44 -5.39 8.01 -10.92
N ASP A 45 -6.62 7.50 -10.97
CA ASP A 45 -7.09 6.70 -12.10
C ASP A 45 -7.87 7.64 -13.04
N PRO A 46 -7.55 7.73 -14.34
CA PRO A 46 -8.26 8.61 -15.26
C PRO A 46 -9.78 8.35 -15.38
N LEU A 47 -10.24 7.18 -14.92
CA LEU A 47 -11.64 6.76 -14.88
C LEU A 47 -12.23 6.69 -13.46
N GLN A 48 -11.42 6.78 -12.40
CA GLN A 48 -11.89 6.78 -11.01
C GLN A 48 -11.22 7.90 -10.20
N TYR A 49 -12.04 8.65 -9.43
CA TYR A 49 -11.57 9.61 -8.43
C TYR A 49 -10.49 9.01 -7.52
N LEU A 50 -9.61 9.90 -7.01
CA LEU A 50 -8.52 9.62 -6.06
C LEU A 50 -8.79 8.37 -5.20
N ILE A 51 -8.04 7.30 -5.46
CA ILE A 51 -8.19 6.06 -4.71
C ILE A 51 -7.18 6.06 -3.57
N GLN A 52 -7.67 6.18 -2.34
CA GLN A 52 -6.86 6.00 -1.15
C GLN A 52 -6.90 4.54 -0.69
N PHE A 53 -5.73 3.94 -0.45
CA PHE A 53 -5.60 2.68 0.27
C PHE A 53 -4.93 2.96 1.60
N VAL A 54 -5.50 2.40 2.67
CA VAL A 54 -4.98 2.55 4.03
C VAL A 54 -4.80 1.17 4.60
N ILE A 55 -3.57 0.86 5.00
CA ILE A 55 -3.19 -0.33 5.75
C ILE A 55 -2.91 0.11 7.18
N ARG A 56 -3.48 -0.61 8.15
CA ARG A 56 -3.30 -0.35 9.57
C ARG A 56 -2.85 -1.61 10.27
N ASP A 57 -2.00 -1.42 11.27
CA ASP A 57 -1.61 -2.44 12.24
C ASP A 57 -0.87 -3.66 11.65
N ALA A 58 -0.21 -3.50 10.51
CA ALA A 58 0.62 -4.54 9.92
C ALA A 58 1.86 -4.82 10.79
N THR A 59 2.27 -6.09 10.86
CA THR A 59 3.39 -6.54 11.71
C THR A 59 4.76 -6.31 11.08
N ASP A 60 4.82 -6.35 9.75
CA ASP A 60 6.02 -6.28 8.94
C ASP A 60 5.66 -5.86 7.49
N LEU A 61 6.67 -5.70 6.65
CA LEU A 61 6.49 -5.22 5.28
C LEU A 61 5.74 -6.23 4.40
N ASP A 62 5.95 -7.53 4.61
CA ASP A 62 5.27 -8.58 3.85
C ASP A 62 3.78 -8.58 4.15
N ASN A 63 3.40 -8.37 5.41
CA ASN A 63 2.01 -8.21 5.83
C ASN A 63 1.38 -6.94 5.24
N VAL A 64 2.13 -5.83 5.14
CA VAL A 64 1.66 -4.62 4.43
C VAL A 64 1.35 -4.95 2.97
N ILE A 65 2.27 -5.64 2.29
CA ILE A 65 2.14 -6.01 0.87
C ILE A 65 0.93 -6.94 0.67
N GLU A 66 0.77 -7.94 1.51
CA GLU A 66 -0.33 -8.89 1.46
C GLU A 66 -1.69 -8.19 1.64
N MET A 67 -1.82 -7.35 2.68
CA MET A 67 -3.05 -6.60 2.95
C MET A 67 -3.37 -5.64 1.79
N PHE A 68 -2.37 -5.00 1.20
CA PHE A 68 -2.56 -4.13 0.05
C PHE A 68 -3.01 -4.90 -1.19
N ALA A 69 -2.40 -6.06 -1.49
CA ALA A 69 -2.80 -6.94 -2.59
C ALA A 69 -4.26 -7.41 -2.43
N ARG A 70 -4.69 -7.75 -1.22
CA ARG A 70 -6.10 -8.10 -0.94
C ARG A 70 -7.06 -6.94 -1.24
N GLN A 71 -6.71 -5.70 -0.85
CA GLN A 71 -7.55 -4.54 -1.17
C GLN A 71 -7.61 -4.26 -2.69
N LEU A 72 -6.51 -4.46 -3.41
CA LEU A 72 -6.47 -4.36 -4.87
C LEU A 72 -7.42 -5.36 -5.54
N LEU A 73 -7.32 -6.64 -5.15
CA LEU A 73 -8.18 -7.70 -5.67
C LEU A 73 -9.66 -7.40 -5.42
N HIS A 74 -10.01 -6.93 -4.21
CA HIS A 74 -11.38 -6.55 -3.88
C HIS A 74 -11.92 -5.39 -4.75
N ARG A 75 -11.03 -4.50 -5.23
CA ARG A 75 -11.37 -3.36 -6.11
C ARG A 75 -11.23 -3.69 -7.61
N GLY A 76 -11.03 -4.96 -7.95
CA GLY A 76 -10.94 -5.46 -9.32
C GLY A 76 -9.59 -5.19 -10.00
N PHE A 77 -8.54 -4.92 -9.23
CA PHE A 77 -7.18 -4.83 -9.74
C PHE A 77 -6.49 -6.20 -9.67
N VAL A 78 -5.61 -6.48 -10.62
CA VAL A 78 -4.74 -7.66 -10.64
C VAL A 78 -3.32 -7.22 -10.32
N PRO A 79 -2.75 -7.55 -9.15
CA PRO A 79 -1.35 -7.22 -8.82
C PRO A 79 -0.39 -7.91 -9.80
N VAL A 80 0.58 -7.17 -10.35
CA VAL A 80 1.50 -7.68 -11.38
C VAL A 80 2.92 -7.77 -10.86
N LYS A 81 3.45 -6.70 -10.25
CA LYS A 81 4.85 -6.63 -9.80
C LYS A 81 5.01 -5.73 -8.56
N TYR A 82 5.97 -6.13 -7.72
CA TYR A 82 6.46 -5.34 -6.59
C TYR A 82 7.85 -4.83 -6.91
N ARG A 83 8.08 -3.53 -6.72
CA ARG A 83 9.42 -2.93 -6.80
C ARG A 83 9.72 -2.18 -5.52
N ILE A 84 10.61 -2.75 -4.73
CA ILE A 84 11.21 -2.08 -3.57
C ILE A 84 12.27 -1.11 -4.13
N LYS A 85 12.22 0.14 -3.71
CA LYS A 85 13.21 1.16 -4.11
C LYS A 85 14.32 1.26 -3.08
#